data_AF-A0A329B2F8-F1
#
_entry.id   AF-A0A329B2F8-F1
#
_cell.length_a   1.000
_cell.length_b   1.000
_cell.length_c   1.000
_cell.angle_alpha   90.00
_cell.angle_beta   90.00
_cell.angle_gamma   90.00
#
_symmetry.space_group_name_H-M   'P 1'
#
loop_
_entity.id
_entity.type
_entity.pdbx_description
1 polymer ?
#
loop_
_entity_poly.entity_id
_entity_poly.type
_entity_poly.pdbx_seq_one_letter_code
_entity_poly.pdbx_strand_id
1 'polypeptide(L)'
;MICLVRSRYADGSTYFGTGVFVGPNDVLTASHMVYAPELGAAVEVTAYAGYGYSDEGTPYKVSNFNYYRVGEGDGMIAYSDVHSDVALLTTSGKTGSWFGMSNQYDSYSSALSVKQSGYDSVLASMYWDHYVQGLSSGWVTRLSDSVWDTSLLSIHSGDSGSPVWIDSASGPLVIGVVSTQDWAAALDTAMLNTLRGWIAANDTGGASGSYAGTAAADFIFEAALPVVTSSGEKPGWLYCAVDGGGGIDSLIADGASNGYSLSRVAPDGATLYNNGEQIFYSLASVERVSFTDSRALALDDTATDLFRLYQAAFDRGPDEAGVGYWLQQRDHGLSAGDVANSFVASGEFQTMYGAAADNATFLNLVYAHVLGRAPDQAGMDWWINEMSSHPLTQPQVLLSFADSAENISLTASQTAGGVWYVPFSA
;
A
#
# COMPACT_ATOMS: atom_id res chain seq x y z
N MET A 1 -8.59 7.00 2.77
CA MET A 1 -9.92 7.39 3.26
C MET A 1 -10.64 8.28 2.25
N ILE A 2 -11.95 8.14 2.08
CA ILE A 2 -12.78 9.00 1.18
C ILE A 2 -13.47 10.08 2.01
N CYS A 3 -13.64 11.27 1.44
CA CYS A 3 -14.17 12.44 2.13
C CYS A 3 -15.15 13.24 1.27
N LEU A 4 -16.11 13.89 1.93
CA LEU A 4 -16.99 14.85 1.29
C LEU A 4 -16.21 16.16 1.14
N VAL A 5 -16.16 16.71 -0.07
CA VAL A 5 -15.54 18.01 -0.34
C VAL A 5 -16.64 19.05 -0.44
N ARG A 6 -16.57 20.08 0.39
CA ARG A 6 -17.45 21.24 0.33
C ARG A 6 -16.66 22.46 -0.14
N SER A 7 -17.12 23.08 -1.22
CA SER A 7 -16.52 24.28 -1.80
C SER A 7 -17.50 25.43 -1.79
N ARG A 8 -17.06 26.58 -1.30
CA ARG A 8 -17.83 27.82 -1.26
C ARG A 8 -17.17 28.86 -2.14
N TYR A 9 -17.98 29.56 -2.94
CA TYR A 9 -17.53 30.58 -3.89
C TYR A 9 -17.82 32.00 -3.39
N ALA A 10 -17.24 33.00 -4.07
CA ALA A 10 -17.29 34.40 -3.65
C ALA A 10 -18.71 34.99 -3.62
N ASP A 11 -19.62 34.46 -4.44
CA ASP A 11 -21.04 34.83 -4.47
C ASP A 11 -21.86 34.21 -3.31
N GLY A 12 -21.24 33.34 -2.50
CA GLY A 12 -21.86 32.64 -1.38
C GLY A 12 -22.45 31.27 -1.73
N SER A 13 -22.45 30.87 -3.01
CA SER A 13 -22.86 29.53 -3.42
C SER A 13 -21.96 28.45 -2.83
N THR A 14 -22.52 27.26 -2.60
CA THR A 14 -21.82 26.11 -2.03
C THR A 14 -22.12 24.87 -2.84
N TYR A 15 -21.08 24.13 -3.17
CA TYR A 15 -21.16 22.88 -3.91
C TYR A 15 -20.50 21.76 -3.11
N PHE A 16 -21.00 20.54 -3.34
CA PHE A 16 -20.54 19.34 -2.69
C PHE A 16 -20.10 18.33 -3.73
N GLY A 17 -19.04 17.60 -3.40
CA GLY A 17 -18.54 16.50 -4.19
C GLY A 17 -17.69 15.59 -3.33
N THR A 18 -16.81 14.86 -3.98
CA THR A 18 -16.02 13.82 -3.36
C THR A 18 -14.54 14.13 -3.49
N GLY A 19 -13.77 13.71 -2.49
CA GLY A 19 -12.32 13.61 -2.59
C GLY A 19 -11.83 12.37 -1.88
N VAL A 20 -10.56 12.04 -2.09
CA VAL A 20 -9.88 10.92 -1.45
C VAL A 20 -8.57 11.39 -0.88
N PHE A 21 -8.30 11.03 0.37
CA PHE A 21 -6.98 11.25 0.93
C PHE A 21 -5.99 10.33 0.21
N VAL A 22 -4.94 10.90 -0.37
CA VAL A 22 -3.82 10.23 -1.07
C VAL A 22 -2.47 10.42 -0.39
N GLY A 23 -2.50 11.10 0.75
CA GLY A 23 -1.38 11.36 1.65
C GLY A 23 -1.93 11.82 3.00
N PRO A 24 -1.05 12.10 3.98
CA PRO A 24 -1.47 12.46 5.33
C PRO A 24 -2.33 13.73 5.34
N ASN A 25 -2.05 14.71 4.49
CA ASN A 25 -2.79 15.97 4.38
C ASN A 25 -3.22 16.29 2.93
N ASP A 26 -3.21 15.30 2.05
CA ASP A 26 -3.45 15.48 0.62
C ASP A 26 -4.77 14.87 0.23
N VAL A 27 -5.68 15.68 -0.31
CA VAL A 27 -6.96 15.23 -0.86
C VAL A 27 -6.95 15.41 -2.36
N LEU A 28 -7.05 14.31 -3.09
CA LEU A 28 -7.28 14.31 -4.53
C LEU A 28 -8.77 14.47 -4.81
N THR A 29 -9.14 15.35 -5.74
CA THR A 29 -10.51 15.61 -6.20
C THR A 29 -10.50 16.13 -7.63
N ALA A 30 -11.66 16.49 -8.19
CA ALA A 30 -11.74 17.07 -9.53
C ALA A 30 -11.42 18.58 -9.50
N SER A 31 -10.85 19.13 -10.58
CA SER A 31 -10.58 20.57 -10.69
C SER A 31 -11.85 21.40 -10.59
N HIS A 32 -12.94 20.92 -11.19
CA HIS A 32 -14.22 21.64 -11.14
C HIS A 32 -14.84 21.69 -9.73
N MET A 33 -14.33 20.91 -8.77
CA MET A 33 -14.73 21.02 -7.37
C MET A 33 -14.19 22.29 -6.70
N VAL A 34 -13.11 22.88 -7.22
CA VAL A 34 -12.47 24.06 -6.61
C VAL A 34 -12.40 25.26 -7.56
N TYR A 35 -12.82 25.08 -8.81
CA TYR A 35 -12.84 26.14 -9.82
C TYR A 35 -14.00 25.94 -10.78
N ALA A 36 -14.76 27.00 -11.05
CA ALA A 36 -15.73 27.02 -12.14
C ALA A 36 -15.49 28.28 -13.00
N PRO A 37 -15.58 28.21 -14.33
CA PRO A 37 -15.35 29.38 -15.20
C PRO A 37 -16.22 30.60 -14.84
N GLU A 38 -17.45 30.40 -14.41
CA GLU A 38 -18.38 31.49 -14.06
C GLU A 38 -18.15 32.05 -12.65
N LEU A 39 -17.65 31.21 -11.72
CA LEU A 39 -17.52 31.54 -10.30
C LEU A 39 -16.09 31.88 -9.88
N GLY A 40 -15.10 31.51 -10.70
CA GLY A 40 -13.68 31.55 -10.34
C GLY A 40 -13.28 30.41 -9.41
N ALA A 41 -12.20 30.60 -8.66
CA ALA A 41 -11.76 29.66 -7.64
C ALA A 41 -12.62 29.74 -6.38
N ALA A 42 -12.82 28.62 -5.70
CA ALA A 42 -13.47 28.56 -4.40
C ALA A 42 -12.70 29.41 -3.38
N VAL A 43 -13.42 30.14 -2.52
CA VAL A 43 -12.86 31.00 -1.47
C VAL A 43 -12.70 30.27 -0.14
N GLU A 44 -13.39 29.14 0.03
CA GLU A 44 -13.30 28.27 1.20
C GLU A 44 -13.58 26.83 0.77
N VAL A 45 -12.68 25.90 1.13
CA VAL A 45 -12.84 24.47 0.87
C VAL A 45 -12.62 23.70 2.17
N THR A 46 -13.45 22.69 2.42
CA THR A 46 -13.33 21.80 3.59
C THR A 46 -13.56 20.36 3.15
N ALA A 47 -12.66 19.46 3.56
CA ALA A 47 -12.79 18.02 3.38
C ALA A 47 -13.31 17.38 4.68
N TYR A 48 -14.37 16.58 4.60
CA TYR A 48 -14.96 15.90 5.75
C TYR A 48 -14.69 14.40 5.65
N ALA A 49 -13.76 13.91 6.48
CA ALA A 49 -13.35 12.52 6.45
C ALA A 49 -14.32 11.66 7.27
N GLY A 50 -14.82 10.57 6.69
CA GLY A 50 -15.81 9.70 7.34
C GLY A 50 -17.20 10.33 7.49
N TYR A 51 -17.55 11.28 6.62
CA TYR A 51 -18.90 11.86 6.58
C TYR A 51 -19.96 10.78 6.34
N GLY A 52 -21.08 10.83 7.03
CA GLY A 52 -22.13 9.84 6.88
C GLY A 52 -23.47 10.28 7.44
N TYR A 53 -24.42 9.35 7.46
CA TYR A 53 -25.81 9.64 7.82
C TYR A 53 -25.96 10.25 9.23
N SER A 54 -25.20 9.76 10.22
CA SER A 54 -25.29 10.21 11.61
C SER A 54 -24.06 10.97 12.10
N ASP A 55 -23.10 11.25 11.23
CA ASP A 55 -21.81 11.84 11.58
C ASP A 55 -21.40 12.82 10.47
N GLU A 56 -21.16 14.08 10.84
CA GLU A 56 -20.65 15.10 9.89
C GLU A 56 -19.19 14.84 9.49
N GLY A 57 -18.58 13.77 9.98
CA GLY A 57 -17.20 13.43 9.73
C GLY A 57 -16.23 14.42 10.41
N THR A 58 -14.95 14.12 10.30
CA THR A 58 -13.91 15.00 10.83
C THR A 58 -13.60 16.10 9.81
N PRO A 59 -13.78 17.39 10.14
CA PRO A 59 -13.52 18.47 9.20
C PRO A 59 -12.04 18.82 9.11
N TYR A 60 -11.52 18.84 7.89
CA TYR A 60 -10.18 19.29 7.54
C TYR A 60 -10.27 20.52 6.66
N LYS A 61 -9.92 21.69 7.22
CA LYS A 61 -9.86 22.93 6.43
C LYS A 61 -8.75 22.82 5.40
N VAL A 62 -9.04 23.20 4.16
CA VAL A 62 -8.04 23.26 3.09
C VAL A 62 -7.29 24.58 3.19
N SER A 63 -5.98 24.51 3.35
CA SER A 63 -5.11 25.70 3.42
C SER A 63 -4.61 26.15 2.05
N ASN A 64 -4.55 25.24 1.08
CA ASN A 64 -4.15 25.51 -0.30
C ASN A 64 -4.70 24.43 -1.23
N PHE A 65 -4.80 24.72 -2.53
CA PHE A 65 -5.08 23.70 -3.53
C PHE A 65 -4.41 24.02 -4.87
N ASN A 66 -3.92 22.98 -5.54
CA ASN A 66 -3.41 23.03 -6.90
C ASN A 66 -4.45 22.42 -7.84
N TYR A 67 -4.65 23.01 -9.01
CA TYR A 67 -5.66 22.58 -9.96
C TYR A 67 -5.35 23.11 -11.36
N TYR A 68 -5.93 22.48 -12.38
CA TYR A 68 -5.98 23.06 -13.73
C TYR A 68 -7.33 23.72 -13.97
N ARG A 69 -7.35 24.77 -14.79
CA ARG A 69 -8.63 25.36 -15.23
C ARG A 69 -9.24 24.43 -16.26
N VAL A 70 -10.47 24.01 -15.99
CA VAL A 70 -11.25 23.14 -16.84
C VAL A 70 -12.64 23.73 -17.03
N GLY A 71 -13.32 23.26 -18.07
CA GLY A 71 -14.68 23.64 -18.38
C GLY A 71 -14.76 24.90 -19.24
N GLU A 72 -15.82 24.96 -20.02
CA GLU A 72 -16.15 26.12 -20.85
C GLU A 72 -17.06 27.09 -20.08
N GLY A 73 -17.33 28.27 -20.64
CA GLY A 73 -18.18 29.30 -19.99
C GLY A 73 -19.66 28.93 -19.85
N ASP A 74 -20.02 27.68 -20.13
CA ASP A 74 -21.34 27.08 -19.91
C ASP A 74 -21.34 26.09 -18.71
N GLY A 75 -20.22 25.96 -18.00
CA GLY A 75 -20.05 25.11 -16.83
C GLY A 75 -19.85 23.63 -17.14
N MET A 76 -19.75 23.24 -18.41
CA MET A 76 -19.60 21.84 -18.82
C MET A 76 -18.14 21.48 -19.08
N ILE A 77 -17.75 20.25 -18.73
CA ILE A 77 -16.43 19.70 -19.03
C ILE A 77 -16.46 19.01 -20.39
N ALA A 78 -15.71 19.55 -21.35
CA ALA A 78 -15.51 18.91 -22.64
C ALA A 78 -14.60 17.68 -22.52
N TYR A 79 -14.74 16.72 -23.42
CA TYR A 79 -13.89 15.52 -23.46
C TYR A 79 -12.39 15.86 -23.47
N SER A 80 -11.99 16.95 -24.15
CA SER A 80 -10.61 17.41 -24.20
C SER A 80 -10.05 17.85 -22.84
N ASP A 81 -10.91 18.23 -21.91
CA ASP A 81 -10.51 18.81 -20.63
C ASP A 81 -10.51 17.79 -19.50
N VAL A 82 -11.14 16.62 -19.72
CA VAL A 82 -11.26 15.54 -18.72
C VAL A 82 -9.90 15.19 -18.13
N HIS A 83 -8.85 15.07 -18.95
CA HIS A 83 -7.52 14.72 -18.47
C HIS A 83 -6.91 15.76 -17.50
N SER A 84 -7.40 17.00 -17.50
CA SER A 84 -6.95 18.09 -16.62
C SER A 84 -7.88 18.30 -15.43
N ASP A 85 -8.97 17.55 -15.34
CA ASP A 85 -9.97 17.73 -14.30
C ASP A 85 -9.57 17.03 -12.99
N VAL A 86 -8.40 17.40 -12.49
CA VAL A 86 -7.76 16.88 -11.29
C VAL A 86 -7.20 18.04 -10.46
N ALA A 87 -7.56 18.07 -9.19
CA ALA A 87 -7.04 18.99 -8.19
C ALA A 87 -6.51 18.25 -6.97
N LEU A 88 -5.49 18.84 -6.34
CA LEU A 88 -4.94 18.38 -5.08
C LEU A 88 -5.15 19.46 -4.01
N LEU A 89 -5.85 19.10 -2.94
CA LEU A 89 -6.10 19.96 -1.80
C LEU A 89 -5.11 19.62 -0.68
N THR A 90 -4.50 20.64 -0.09
CA THR A 90 -3.68 20.51 1.12
C THR A 90 -4.54 20.85 2.33
N THR A 91 -4.70 19.89 3.24
CA THR A 91 -5.42 20.07 4.49
C THR A 91 -4.53 20.61 5.60
N SER A 92 -5.11 21.43 6.47
CA SER A 92 -4.46 22.01 7.65
C SER A 92 -4.16 20.99 8.77
N GLY A 93 -4.69 19.77 8.66
CA GLY A 93 -4.47 18.66 9.58
C GLY A 93 -4.22 17.36 8.82
N LYS A 94 -3.76 16.32 9.53
CA LYS A 94 -3.44 15.02 8.95
C LYS A 94 -4.51 13.96 9.25
N THR A 95 -4.78 13.08 8.29
CA THR A 95 -5.54 11.85 8.47
C THR A 95 -4.62 10.66 8.78
N GLY A 96 -5.17 9.60 9.37
CA GLY A 96 -4.45 8.34 9.64
C GLY A 96 -4.74 7.23 8.64
N SER A 97 -5.36 7.52 7.48
CA SER A 97 -5.56 6.52 6.42
C SER A 97 -5.79 7.19 5.07
N TRP A 98 -5.05 6.75 4.05
CA TRP A 98 -5.15 7.26 2.67
C TRP A 98 -5.10 6.11 1.66
N PHE A 99 -5.38 6.45 0.41
CA PHE A 99 -5.23 5.55 -0.73
C PHE A 99 -3.86 5.79 -1.34
N GLY A 100 -3.29 4.75 -1.96
CA GLY A 100 -2.18 4.97 -2.85
C GLY A 100 -2.62 5.59 -4.19
N MET A 101 -1.68 6.03 -5.02
CA MET A 101 -1.94 6.43 -6.40
C MET A 101 -1.10 5.59 -7.36
N SER A 102 -1.67 5.24 -8.51
CA SER A 102 -1.02 4.35 -9.47
C SER A 102 -1.48 4.60 -10.90
N ASN A 103 -0.58 4.36 -11.84
CA ASN A 103 -0.84 4.29 -13.28
C ASN A 103 -0.82 2.84 -13.76
N GLN A 104 -0.94 1.86 -12.85
CA GLN A 104 -0.89 0.44 -13.19
C GLN A 104 -2.09 0.05 -14.06
N TYR A 105 -1.90 0.22 -15.35
CA TYR A 105 -2.71 -0.31 -16.45
C TYR A 105 -1.81 -0.71 -17.65
N ASP A 106 -0.47 -0.57 -17.55
CA ASP A 106 0.48 -0.75 -18.66
C ASP A 106 0.66 -2.21 -19.12
N SER A 107 -0.11 -3.14 -18.56
CA SER A 107 -0.31 -4.45 -19.15
C SER A 107 -1.71 -4.95 -18.77
N TYR A 108 -2.38 -5.59 -19.73
CA TYR A 108 -3.66 -6.32 -19.57
C TYR A 108 -4.97 -5.54 -19.84
N SER A 109 -5.29 -5.48 -21.14
CA SER A 109 -6.64 -5.35 -21.73
C SER A 109 -7.32 -3.98 -21.64
N SER A 110 -8.17 -3.71 -22.63
CA SER A 110 -8.90 -2.44 -22.75
C SER A 110 -9.92 -2.20 -21.64
N ALA A 111 -10.24 -3.21 -20.81
CA ALA A 111 -11.24 -3.13 -19.75
C ALA A 111 -10.65 -3.57 -18.41
N LEU A 112 -10.83 -2.75 -17.37
CA LEU A 112 -10.31 -2.98 -16.02
C LEU A 112 -11.44 -3.01 -15.01
N SER A 113 -11.43 -4.00 -14.10
CA SER A 113 -12.40 -4.02 -13.00
C SER A 113 -11.97 -3.04 -11.92
N VAL A 114 -12.87 -2.16 -11.52
CA VAL A 114 -12.59 -1.06 -10.61
C VAL A 114 -13.73 -0.87 -9.61
N LYS A 115 -13.43 -0.11 -8.57
CA LYS A 115 -14.39 0.47 -7.65
C LYS A 115 -14.40 1.98 -7.84
N GLN A 116 -15.57 2.58 -7.68
CA GLN A 116 -15.74 4.01 -7.50
C GLN A 116 -16.47 4.22 -6.18
N SER A 117 -16.05 5.22 -5.44
CA SER A 117 -16.63 5.48 -4.12
C SER A 117 -16.70 6.97 -3.86
N GLY A 118 -17.88 7.47 -3.52
CA GLY A 118 -18.12 8.89 -3.36
C GLY A 118 -19.45 9.23 -2.73
N TYR A 119 -19.73 10.52 -2.62
CA TYR A 119 -20.90 11.07 -1.96
C TYR A 119 -21.95 11.49 -2.99
N ASP A 120 -22.82 10.54 -3.30
CA ASP A 120 -23.88 10.72 -4.27
C ASP A 120 -25.08 11.51 -3.69
N SER A 121 -25.51 12.55 -4.40
CA SER A 121 -26.69 13.36 -4.08
C SER A 121 -28.03 12.63 -4.23
N VAL A 122 -28.11 11.57 -5.05
CA VAL A 122 -29.28 10.69 -5.13
C VAL A 122 -29.49 10.02 -3.78
N LEU A 123 -28.42 9.49 -3.17
CA LEU A 123 -28.47 8.96 -1.81
C LEU A 123 -28.85 10.06 -0.81
N ALA A 124 -28.31 11.27 -0.95
CA ALA A 124 -28.70 12.40 -0.08
C ALA A 124 -30.20 12.72 -0.15
N SER A 125 -30.79 12.69 -1.34
CA SER A 125 -32.22 12.93 -1.55
C SER A 125 -33.12 11.84 -0.96
N MET A 126 -32.64 10.59 -0.90
CA MET A 126 -33.33 9.49 -0.25
C MET A 126 -33.29 9.59 1.29
N TYR A 127 -32.29 10.28 1.84
CA TYR A 127 -31.98 10.31 3.27
C TYR A 127 -32.03 11.72 3.90
N TRP A 128 -32.90 12.60 3.41
CA TRP A 128 -33.23 13.89 4.06
C TRP A 128 -32.05 14.89 4.12
N ASP A 129 -31.35 15.11 2.99
CA ASP A 129 -30.20 16.04 2.82
C ASP A 129 -28.89 15.61 3.50
N HIS A 130 -28.75 14.32 3.84
CA HIS A 130 -27.50 13.77 4.36
C HIS A 130 -26.74 13.04 3.25
N TYR A 131 -25.61 13.58 2.81
CA TYR A 131 -24.71 12.89 1.89
C TYR A 131 -24.21 11.58 2.51
N VAL A 132 -24.40 10.47 1.81
CA VAL A 132 -23.95 9.14 2.23
C VAL A 132 -22.92 8.64 1.23
N GLN A 133 -21.84 8.05 1.73
CA GLN A 133 -20.84 7.43 0.88
C GLN A 133 -21.42 6.18 0.20
N GLY A 134 -21.43 6.19 -1.13
CA GLY A 134 -21.75 5.05 -2.00
C GLY A 134 -20.50 4.31 -2.48
N LEU A 135 -20.71 3.08 -2.95
CA LEU A 135 -19.71 2.26 -3.63
C LEU A 135 -20.36 1.66 -4.88
N SER A 136 -19.77 1.95 -6.04
CA SER A 136 -20.06 1.29 -7.30
C SER A 136 -18.87 0.39 -7.68
N SER A 137 -19.14 -0.84 -8.09
CA SER A 137 -18.12 -1.76 -8.61
C SER A 137 -18.49 -2.15 -10.04
N GLY A 138 -17.52 -2.13 -10.95
CA GLY A 138 -17.79 -2.42 -12.35
C GLY A 138 -16.54 -2.47 -13.20
N TRP A 139 -16.71 -2.23 -14.48
CA TRP A 139 -15.64 -2.23 -15.47
C TRP A 139 -15.50 -0.83 -16.07
N VAL A 140 -14.28 -0.36 -16.22
CA VAL A 140 -13.96 0.85 -17.00
C VAL A 140 -13.21 0.46 -18.26
N THR A 141 -13.39 1.22 -19.34
CA THR A 141 -12.64 1.04 -20.58
C THR A 141 -11.70 2.20 -20.80
N ARG A 142 -10.48 1.92 -21.27
CA ARG A 142 -9.51 2.99 -21.58
C ARG A 142 -9.85 3.63 -22.92
N LEU A 143 -10.20 4.92 -22.93
CA LEU A 143 -10.49 5.67 -24.17
C LEU A 143 -9.22 6.33 -24.74
N SER A 144 -8.34 6.78 -23.85
CA SER A 144 -7.02 7.33 -24.17
C SER A 144 -6.05 7.10 -23.02
N ASP A 145 -4.82 7.59 -23.14
CA ASP A 145 -3.87 7.43 -22.06
C ASP A 145 -4.28 8.10 -20.75
N SER A 146 -5.10 9.15 -20.86
CA SER A 146 -5.45 10.05 -19.76
C SER A 146 -6.96 10.07 -19.46
N VAL A 147 -7.77 9.19 -20.07
CA VAL A 147 -9.23 9.17 -19.89
C VAL A 147 -9.79 7.74 -19.79
N TRP A 148 -10.58 7.51 -18.73
CA TRP A 148 -11.39 6.32 -18.52
C TRP A 148 -12.84 6.56 -18.95
N ASP A 149 -13.44 5.58 -19.62
CA ASP A 149 -14.89 5.42 -19.78
C ASP A 149 -15.47 4.80 -18.51
N THR A 150 -16.30 5.55 -17.81
CA THR A 150 -17.00 5.16 -16.59
C THR A 150 -18.49 4.94 -16.79
N SER A 151 -18.99 4.90 -18.04
CA SER A 151 -20.42 4.77 -18.35
C SER A 151 -21.08 3.48 -17.82
N LEU A 152 -20.28 2.48 -17.44
CA LEU A 152 -20.75 1.23 -16.81
C LEU A 152 -20.75 1.29 -15.27
N LEU A 153 -20.31 2.40 -14.67
CA LEU A 153 -20.40 2.66 -13.24
C LEU A 153 -21.66 3.47 -12.93
N SER A 154 -22.17 3.34 -11.70
CA SER A 154 -23.29 4.16 -11.24
C SER A 154 -22.77 5.50 -10.72
N ILE A 155 -22.49 6.43 -11.64
CA ILE A 155 -22.02 7.78 -11.34
C ILE A 155 -23.20 8.75 -11.37
N HIS A 156 -23.32 9.58 -10.33
CA HIS A 156 -24.38 10.56 -10.17
C HIS A 156 -23.82 11.92 -9.72
N SER A 157 -24.71 12.92 -9.60
CA SER A 157 -24.33 14.24 -9.06
C SER A 157 -23.78 14.08 -7.64
N GLY A 158 -22.63 14.70 -7.34
CA GLY A 158 -21.90 14.54 -6.07
C GLY A 158 -20.71 13.55 -6.14
N ASP A 159 -20.69 12.67 -7.15
CA ASP A 159 -19.53 11.80 -7.39
C ASP A 159 -18.36 12.53 -8.07
N SER A 160 -18.53 13.80 -8.46
CA SER A 160 -17.46 14.68 -8.90
C SER A 160 -16.25 14.62 -7.96
N GLY A 161 -15.09 14.22 -8.49
CA GLY A 161 -13.86 14.06 -7.70
C GLY A 161 -13.73 12.71 -6.97
N SER A 162 -14.66 11.78 -7.16
CA SER A 162 -14.54 10.43 -6.59
C SER A 162 -13.34 9.68 -7.14
N PRO A 163 -12.62 8.92 -6.31
CA PRO A 163 -11.63 7.98 -6.82
C PRO A 163 -12.28 6.91 -7.68
N VAL A 164 -11.67 6.66 -8.83
CA VAL A 164 -11.70 5.36 -9.50
C VAL A 164 -10.47 4.59 -9.02
N TRP A 165 -10.67 3.43 -8.39
CA TRP A 165 -9.62 2.74 -7.67
C TRP A 165 -9.68 1.22 -7.81
N ILE A 166 -8.56 0.57 -7.56
CA ILE A 166 -8.40 -0.89 -7.55
C ILE A 166 -7.88 -1.34 -6.20
N ASP A 167 -8.22 -2.58 -5.81
CA ASP A 167 -7.51 -3.24 -4.72
C ASP A 167 -6.08 -3.58 -5.18
N SER A 168 -5.12 -3.45 -4.28
CA SER A 168 -3.78 -4.01 -4.47
C SER A 168 -3.32 -4.70 -3.20
N ALA A 169 -2.27 -5.50 -3.32
CA ALA A 169 -1.65 -6.18 -2.19
C ALA A 169 -1.13 -5.21 -1.13
N SER A 170 -0.73 -4.00 -1.55
CA SER A 170 -0.30 -2.95 -0.62
C SER A 170 -1.52 -2.29 -0.01
N GLY A 171 -2.54 -1.96 -0.78
CA GLY A 171 -3.79 -1.33 -0.31
C GLY A 171 -4.59 -0.74 -1.48
N PRO A 172 -5.65 0.06 -1.25
CA PRO A 172 -6.42 0.61 -2.36
C PRO A 172 -5.60 1.65 -3.13
N LEU A 173 -5.56 1.53 -4.45
CA LEU A 173 -4.83 2.44 -5.35
C LEU A 173 -5.81 3.23 -6.21
N VAL A 174 -5.76 4.56 -6.13
CA VAL A 174 -6.46 5.45 -7.06
C VAL A 174 -5.76 5.40 -8.41
N ILE A 175 -6.54 5.20 -9.47
CA ILE A 175 -6.09 5.15 -10.86
C ILE A 175 -6.78 6.21 -11.73
N GLY A 176 -7.74 6.94 -11.16
CA GLY A 176 -8.43 8.04 -11.81
C GLY A 176 -9.35 8.81 -10.88
N VAL A 177 -9.85 9.93 -11.40
CA VAL A 177 -10.76 10.85 -10.70
C VAL A 177 -11.98 11.08 -11.57
N VAL A 178 -13.17 10.83 -11.02
CA VAL A 178 -14.44 11.07 -11.73
C VAL A 178 -14.56 12.56 -12.11
N SER A 179 -14.68 12.82 -13.40
CA SER A 179 -14.77 14.16 -13.98
C SER A 179 -16.19 14.47 -14.43
N THR A 180 -16.82 13.54 -15.17
CA THR A 180 -18.21 13.62 -15.62
C THR A 180 -18.94 12.33 -15.29
N GLN A 181 -20.23 12.24 -15.64
CA GLN A 181 -21.00 11.01 -15.49
C GLN A 181 -20.39 9.83 -16.28
N ASP A 182 -19.83 10.12 -17.45
CA ASP A 182 -19.34 9.09 -18.38
C ASP A 182 -17.81 8.97 -18.40
N TRP A 183 -17.08 9.93 -17.84
CA TRP A 183 -15.62 9.96 -17.92
C TRP A 183 -14.92 10.29 -16.61
N ALA A 184 -13.76 9.66 -16.42
CA ALA A 184 -12.81 9.99 -15.38
C ALA A 184 -11.45 10.35 -15.97
N ALA A 185 -10.76 11.32 -15.36
CA ALA A 185 -9.36 11.60 -15.62
C ALA A 185 -8.54 10.38 -15.17
N ALA A 186 -7.74 9.80 -16.06
CA ALA A 186 -6.83 8.72 -15.69
C ALA A 186 -5.55 9.30 -15.08
N LEU A 187 -5.02 8.64 -14.04
CA LEU A 187 -3.70 8.97 -13.49
C LEU A 187 -2.61 8.35 -14.35
N ASP A 188 -2.35 8.95 -15.51
CA ASP A 188 -1.20 8.58 -16.32
C ASP A 188 0.14 9.00 -15.66
N THR A 189 1.26 8.59 -16.26
CA THR A 189 2.59 8.89 -15.74
C THR A 189 2.84 10.40 -15.57
N ALA A 190 2.36 11.24 -16.49
CA ALA A 190 2.58 12.68 -16.43
C ALA A 190 1.74 13.33 -15.32
N MET A 191 0.49 12.89 -15.16
CA MET A 191 -0.39 13.33 -14.08
C MET A 191 0.15 12.91 -12.72
N LEU A 192 0.59 11.65 -12.57
CA LEU A 192 1.20 11.19 -11.32
C LEU A 192 2.41 12.03 -10.93
N ASN A 193 3.33 12.30 -11.88
CA ASN A 193 4.50 13.14 -11.63
C ASN A 193 4.10 14.56 -11.18
N THR A 194 3.05 15.10 -11.76
CA THR A 194 2.50 16.41 -11.34
C THR A 194 1.96 16.37 -9.92
N LEU A 195 1.11 15.39 -9.61
CA LEU A 195 0.51 15.23 -8.29
C LEU A 195 1.57 15.02 -7.20
N ARG A 196 2.58 14.18 -7.47
CA ARG A 196 3.72 13.96 -6.58
C ARG A 196 4.47 15.26 -6.28
N GLY A 197 4.70 16.09 -7.31
CA GLY A 197 5.29 17.41 -7.13
C GLY A 197 4.45 18.34 -6.25
N TRP A 198 3.13 18.32 -6.41
CA TRP A 198 2.21 19.11 -5.57
C TRP A 198 2.12 18.62 -4.12
N ILE A 199 2.17 17.30 -3.89
CA ILE A 199 2.23 16.69 -2.56
C ILE A 199 3.53 17.12 -1.86
N ALA A 200 4.68 16.86 -2.50
CA ALA A 200 5.98 17.19 -1.94
C ALA A 200 6.12 18.69 -1.59
N ALA A 201 5.60 19.58 -2.45
CA ALA A 201 5.64 21.01 -2.22
C ALA A 201 4.81 21.48 -1.01
N ASN A 202 3.79 20.72 -0.59
CA ASN A 202 2.90 21.11 0.48
C ASN A 202 3.24 20.43 1.82
N ASP A 203 3.79 19.22 1.78
CA ASP A 203 4.25 18.46 2.96
C ASP A 203 5.55 19.01 3.55
N THR A 204 6.29 19.76 2.74
CA THR A 204 7.54 20.41 3.13
C THR A 204 7.28 21.73 3.85
N GLY A 205 6.69 21.69 5.04
CA GLY A 205 6.74 22.80 6.02
C GLY A 205 8.16 23.18 6.49
N GLY A 206 9.17 23.03 5.62
CA GLY A 206 10.60 23.09 5.85
C GLY A 206 11.26 21.83 5.26
N ALA A 207 12.18 22.04 4.32
CA ALA A 207 13.09 21.05 3.72
C ALA A 207 13.96 20.32 4.77
N SER A 208 13.34 19.49 5.60
CA SER A 208 13.98 18.85 6.77
C SER A 208 14.58 17.49 6.45
N GLY A 209 14.44 16.97 5.22
CA GLY A 209 15.05 15.70 4.85
C GLY A 209 14.41 14.51 5.58
N SER A 210 13.17 14.64 6.03
CA SER A 210 12.51 13.64 6.87
C SER A 210 11.01 13.54 6.61
N TYR A 211 10.51 12.31 6.50
CA TYR A 211 9.11 11.92 6.46
C TYR A 211 8.75 11.17 7.75
N ALA A 212 7.58 11.47 8.31
CA ALA A 212 7.03 10.77 9.46
C ALA A 212 5.58 10.35 9.15
N GLY A 213 5.37 9.05 9.14
CA GLY A 213 4.10 8.37 8.97
C GLY A 213 3.23 8.42 10.23
N THR A 214 2.21 7.57 10.26
CA THR A 214 1.15 7.56 11.27
C THR A 214 1.21 6.31 12.15
N ALA A 215 0.14 5.99 12.86
CA ALA A 215 0.03 4.76 13.64
C ALA A 215 -0.79 3.67 12.91
N ALA A 216 -1.12 3.92 11.64
CA ALA A 216 -1.79 2.99 10.75
C ALA A 216 -0.86 2.61 9.61
N ALA A 217 -1.24 1.58 8.84
CA ALA A 217 -0.51 1.18 7.64
C ALA A 217 -0.51 2.30 6.59
N ASP A 218 0.69 2.75 6.22
CA ASP A 218 0.94 3.88 5.34
C ASP A 218 1.49 3.44 3.97
N PHE A 219 1.06 4.13 2.90
CA PHE A 219 1.75 4.09 1.59
C PHE A 219 2.61 5.33 1.42
N ILE A 220 3.93 5.11 1.40
CA ILE A 220 4.93 6.16 1.34
C ILE A 220 5.50 6.20 -0.07
N PHE A 221 5.06 7.17 -0.88
CA PHE A 221 5.52 7.30 -2.26
C PHE A 221 6.90 7.95 -2.33
N GLU A 222 7.84 7.32 -3.02
CA GLU A 222 9.21 7.81 -3.16
C GLU A 222 9.26 9.25 -3.70
N ALA A 223 8.57 9.54 -4.80
CA ALA A 223 8.51 10.89 -5.37
C ALA A 223 7.87 11.97 -4.46
N ALA A 224 7.15 11.58 -3.41
CA ALA A 224 6.58 12.51 -2.45
C ALA A 224 7.55 12.80 -1.29
N LEU A 225 8.67 12.07 -1.18
CA LEU A 225 9.58 12.21 -0.05
C LEU A 225 10.34 13.53 -0.07
N PRO A 226 10.44 14.23 1.07
CA PRO A 226 11.15 15.49 1.17
C PRO A 226 12.66 15.25 1.21
N VAL A 227 13.29 15.16 0.04
CA VAL A 227 14.73 14.90 -0.08
C VAL A 227 15.58 16.17 0.10
N VAL A 228 16.74 16.02 0.74
CA VAL A 228 17.75 17.06 0.91
C VAL A 228 19.12 16.54 0.50
N THR A 229 20.07 17.43 0.17
CA THR A 229 21.44 17.00 -0.11
C THR A 229 22.11 16.44 1.16
N SER A 230 22.55 15.19 1.10
CA SER A 230 23.33 14.55 2.16
C SER A 230 24.71 15.19 2.30
N SER A 231 25.07 15.51 3.54
CA SER A 231 26.45 15.82 3.95
C SER A 231 27.14 14.64 4.65
N GLY A 232 26.40 13.56 4.90
CA GLY A 232 26.84 12.39 5.66
C GLY A 232 27.19 11.21 4.75
N GLU A 233 26.48 10.09 4.91
CA GLU A 233 26.62 8.97 3.99
C GLU A 233 26.35 9.43 2.54
N LYS A 234 27.18 8.94 1.59
CA LYS A 234 27.16 9.35 0.17
C LYS A 234 27.08 10.89 0.01
N PRO A 235 28.13 11.65 0.42
CA PRO A 235 28.09 13.11 0.32
C PRO A 235 27.75 13.59 -1.10
N GLY A 236 26.82 14.53 -1.20
CA GLY A 236 26.34 15.07 -2.48
C GLY A 236 25.19 14.31 -3.12
N TRP A 237 24.84 13.12 -2.63
CA TRP A 237 23.58 12.44 -2.99
C TRP A 237 22.40 13.13 -2.29
N LEU A 238 21.19 12.91 -2.80
CA LEU A 238 19.98 13.28 -2.09
C LEU A 238 19.63 12.24 -1.03
N TYR A 239 18.94 12.68 0.02
CA TYR A 239 18.62 11.88 1.20
C TYR A 239 17.28 12.25 1.80
N CYS A 240 16.54 11.25 2.28
CA CYS A 240 15.42 11.42 3.19
C CYS A 240 15.42 10.36 4.29
N ALA A 241 15.21 10.78 5.54
CA ALA A 241 14.81 9.90 6.62
C ALA A 241 13.34 9.56 6.49
N VAL A 242 12.96 8.30 6.62
CA VAL A 242 11.57 7.84 6.54
C VAL A 242 11.29 7.04 7.79
N ASP A 243 10.37 7.52 8.62
CA ASP A 243 9.79 6.77 9.72
C ASP A 243 8.34 6.45 9.34
N GLY A 244 7.99 5.18 9.12
CA GLY A 244 6.61 4.78 8.82
C GLY A 244 5.68 4.87 10.03
N GLY A 245 6.24 4.86 11.25
CA GLY A 245 5.49 4.93 12.48
C GLY A 245 5.04 3.55 12.96
N GLY A 246 3.74 3.31 13.02
CA GLY A 246 3.19 2.02 13.44
C GLY A 246 2.17 1.51 12.43
N GLY A 247 2.05 0.20 12.29
CA GLY A 247 1.26 -0.40 11.22
C GLY A 247 2.13 -1.33 10.40
N ILE A 248 1.69 -1.61 9.17
CA ILE A 248 2.52 -2.27 8.14
C ILE A 248 2.71 -1.24 7.05
N ASP A 249 3.87 -0.61 7.05
CA ASP A 249 4.16 0.55 6.21
C ASP A 249 4.91 0.13 4.95
N SER A 250 4.48 0.68 3.82
CA SER A 250 4.96 0.31 2.50
C SER A 250 5.54 1.51 1.77
N LEU A 251 6.86 1.51 1.56
CA LEU A 251 7.48 2.45 0.63
C LEU A 251 7.26 1.99 -0.81
N ILE A 252 6.66 2.86 -1.62
CA ILE A 252 6.37 2.62 -3.03
C ILE A 252 7.44 3.31 -3.86
N ALA A 253 8.37 2.53 -4.38
CA ALA A 253 9.47 2.99 -5.20
C ALA A 253 9.00 3.34 -6.63
N ASP A 254 9.65 4.32 -7.25
CA ASP A 254 9.27 4.83 -8.57
C ASP A 254 9.88 4.05 -9.74
N GLY A 255 10.72 3.07 -9.44
CA GLY A 255 11.42 2.27 -10.44
C GLY A 255 11.37 0.77 -10.18
N ALA A 256 11.91 0.01 -11.13
CA ALA A 256 12.03 -1.44 -11.04
C ALA A 256 13.09 -1.84 -10.01
N SER A 257 12.93 -3.02 -9.40
CA SER A 257 13.79 -3.51 -8.32
C SER A 257 15.30 -3.51 -8.64
N ASN A 258 15.68 -3.69 -9.91
CA ASN A 258 17.08 -3.68 -10.34
C ASN A 258 17.77 -2.30 -10.34
N GLY A 259 17.01 -1.21 -10.21
CA GLY A 259 17.52 0.14 -10.02
C GLY A 259 17.93 0.45 -8.59
N TYR A 260 17.53 -0.42 -7.65
CA TYR A 260 17.69 -0.19 -6.22
C TYR A 260 18.68 -1.16 -5.60
N SER A 261 19.29 -0.73 -4.52
CA SER A 261 20.05 -1.60 -3.63
C SER A 261 19.63 -1.35 -2.18
N LEU A 262 19.71 -2.38 -1.34
CA LEU A 262 19.41 -2.29 0.08
C LEU A 262 20.67 -2.53 0.91
N SER A 263 20.86 -1.72 1.94
CA SER A 263 21.74 -2.01 3.08
C SER A 263 20.88 -2.12 4.34
N ARG A 264 21.15 -3.06 5.23
CA ARG A 264 20.48 -3.12 6.54
C ARG A 264 21.41 -2.66 7.65
N VAL A 265 20.89 -1.82 8.53
CA VAL A 265 21.54 -1.36 9.76
C VAL A 265 20.77 -1.98 10.94
N ALA A 266 21.42 -2.90 11.66
CA ALA A 266 20.80 -3.65 12.74
C ALA A 266 20.22 -2.77 13.87
N PRO A 267 19.14 -3.21 14.55
CA PRO A 267 18.23 -4.30 14.20
C PRO A 267 17.02 -3.87 13.34
N ASP A 268 16.68 -2.57 13.30
CA ASP A 268 15.36 -2.11 12.83
C ASP A 268 15.43 -1.05 11.72
N GLY A 269 16.62 -0.84 11.13
CA GLY A 269 16.86 0.18 10.12
C GLY A 269 17.28 -0.42 8.78
N ALA A 270 16.72 0.07 7.68
CA ALA A 270 17.21 -0.22 6.35
C ALA A 270 17.57 1.06 5.61
N THR A 271 18.60 1.02 4.78
CA THR A 271 18.91 2.09 3.84
C THR A 271 18.63 1.59 2.43
N LEU A 272 17.64 2.18 1.77
CA LEU A 272 17.34 1.93 0.36
C LEU A 272 18.05 2.97 -0.50
N TYR A 273 18.71 2.55 -1.57
CA TYR A 273 19.40 3.45 -2.49
C TYR A 273 18.74 3.36 -3.86
N ASN A 274 18.33 4.50 -4.41
CA ASN A 274 17.99 4.66 -5.82
C ASN A 274 19.26 5.08 -6.57
N ASN A 275 19.89 4.11 -7.23
CA ASN A 275 21.21 4.31 -7.83
C ASN A 275 21.18 5.20 -9.09
N GLY A 276 20.05 5.20 -9.81
CA GLY A 276 19.88 6.00 -11.02
C GLY A 276 19.77 7.48 -10.72
N GLU A 277 19.04 7.83 -9.65
CA GLU A 277 18.78 9.22 -9.28
C GLU A 277 19.73 9.76 -8.21
N GLN A 278 20.64 8.92 -7.70
CA GLN A 278 21.58 9.28 -6.63
C GLN A 278 20.85 9.75 -5.36
N ILE A 279 19.83 9.01 -4.96
CA ILE A 279 19.03 9.24 -3.75
C ILE A 279 19.16 8.04 -2.81
N PHE A 280 19.14 8.27 -1.51
CA PHE A 280 18.98 7.19 -0.53
C PHE A 280 18.01 7.55 0.59
N TYR A 281 17.39 6.52 1.16
CA TYR A 281 16.35 6.64 2.16
C TYR A 281 16.74 5.82 3.38
N SER A 282 16.83 6.43 4.57
CA SER A 282 16.95 5.66 5.81
C SER A 282 15.55 5.35 6.32
N LEU A 283 15.18 4.09 6.26
CA LEU A 283 13.88 3.54 6.59
C LEU A 283 13.90 3.04 8.04
N ALA A 284 13.00 3.57 8.84
CA ALA A 284 12.65 3.10 10.18
C ALA A 284 11.15 2.78 10.19
N SER A 285 10.75 1.68 10.84
CA SER A 285 9.36 1.22 10.86
C SER A 285 8.73 1.19 9.45
N VAL A 286 9.45 0.61 8.48
CA VAL A 286 8.93 0.38 7.14
C VAL A 286 9.07 -1.12 6.87
N GLU A 287 7.93 -1.79 6.80
CA GLU A 287 7.88 -3.25 6.70
C GLU A 287 8.01 -3.74 5.26
N ARG A 288 7.68 -2.90 4.27
CA ARG A 288 7.68 -3.29 2.84
C ARG A 288 8.29 -2.22 1.94
N VAL A 289 8.95 -2.67 0.88
CA VAL A 289 9.32 -1.83 -0.27
C VAL A 289 8.76 -2.47 -1.53
N SER A 290 7.88 -1.78 -2.25
CA SER A 290 7.31 -2.25 -3.51
C SER A 290 7.91 -1.52 -4.70
N PHE A 291 8.13 -2.24 -5.80
CA PHE A 291 8.76 -1.74 -7.02
C PHE A 291 7.82 -1.83 -8.22
N THR A 292 8.15 -1.14 -9.32
CA THR A 292 7.28 -1.08 -10.51
C THR A 292 7.29 -2.36 -11.36
N ASP A 293 8.21 -3.29 -11.11
CA ASP A 293 8.32 -4.60 -11.78
C ASP A 293 7.55 -5.72 -11.05
N SER A 294 6.56 -5.36 -10.25
CA SER A 294 5.72 -6.28 -9.46
C SER A 294 6.48 -7.15 -8.45
N ARG A 295 7.71 -6.76 -8.11
CA ARG A 295 8.48 -7.35 -7.02
C ARG A 295 8.44 -6.44 -5.81
N ALA A 296 8.62 -7.03 -4.65
CA ALA A 296 8.69 -6.32 -3.39
C ALA A 296 9.69 -6.97 -2.44
N LEU A 297 10.09 -6.21 -1.44
CA LEU A 297 11.02 -6.61 -0.41
C LEU A 297 10.36 -6.44 0.95
N ALA A 298 10.30 -7.51 1.73
CA ALA A 298 9.81 -7.48 3.09
C ALA A 298 10.98 -7.26 4.05
N LEU A 299 10.82 -6.25 4.91
CA LEU A 299 11.84 -5.77 5.82
C LEU A 299 11.59 -6.19 7.29
N ASP A 300 10.44 -6.79 7.59
CA ASP A 300 10.10 -7.20 8.96
C ASP A 300 10.57 -8.62 9.31
N ASP A 301 10.42 -8.95 10.60
CA ASP A 301 10.71 -10.27 11.11
C ASP A 301 9.72 -11.32 10.60
N THR A 302 8.46 -10.96 10.32
CA THR A 302 7.43 -11.87 9.79
C THR A 302 7.91 -12.58 8.53
N ALA A 303 8.53 -11.86 7.60
CA ALA A 303 9.04 -12.45 6.38
C ALA A 303 10.27 -13.34 6.63
N THR A 304 11.14 -12.97 7.58
CA THR A 304 12.29 -13.81 7.95
C THR A 304 11.87 -15.08 8.70
N ASP A 305 10.83 -15.02 9.54
CA ASP A 305 10.19 -16.17 10.18
C ASP A 305 9.62 -17.12 9.13
N LEU A 306 8.89 -16.58 8.14
CA LEU A 306 8.35 -17.38 7.04
C LEU A 306 9.47 -18.06 6.24
N PHE A 307 10.56 -17.34 5.96
CA PHE A 307 11.73 -17.93 5.29
C PHE A 307 12.30 -19.11 6.09
N ARG A 308 12.49 -18.94 7.41
CA ARG A 308 12.98 -20.01 8.31
C ARG A 308 12.03 -21.19 8.37
N LEU A 309 10.73 -20.94 8.43
CA LEU A 309 9.72 -22.01 8.46
C LEU A 309 9.70 -22.79 7.14
N TYR A 310 9.85 -22.12 6.00
CA TYR A 310 9.99 -22.78 4.69
C TYR A 310 11.24 -23.66 4.62
N GLN A 311 12.39 -23.12 5.03
CA GLN A 311 13.64 -23.88 5.10
C GLN A 311 13.48 -25.10 6.01
N ALA A 312 12.85 -24.92 7.17
CA ALA A 312 12.66 -26.00 8.11
C ALA A 312 11.72 -27.08 7.55
N ALA A 313 10.66 -26.67 6.88
CA ALA A 313 9.62 -27.56 6.34
C ALA A 313 10.06 -28.32 5.08
N PHE A 314 10.91 -27.72 4.24
CA PHE A 314 11.13 -28.22 2.88
C PHE A 314 12.61 -28.29 2.48
N ASP A 315 13.55 -28.06 3.41
CA ASP A 315 15.00 -28.07 3.16
C ASP A 315 15.42 -27.13 2.00
N ARG A 316 14.69 -26.03 1.83
CA ARG A 316 14.92 -25.02 0.79
C ARG A 316 14.33 -23.67 1.17
N GLY A 317 14.89 -22.60 0.61
CA GLY A 317 14.25 -21.30 0.67
C GLY A 317 12.89 -21.28 -0.06
N PRO A 318 11.96 -20.40 0.34
CA PRO A 318 10.71 -20.20 -0.38
C PRO A 318 10.95 -19.61 -1.77
N ASP A 319 10.02 -19.85 -2.67
CA ASP A 319 9.86 -19.03 -3.88
C ASP A 319 9.14 -17.71 -3.55
N GLU A 320 9.38 -16.67 -4.36
CA GLU A 320 8.86 -15.31 -4.10
C GLU A 320 7.34 -15.24 -4.05
N ALA A 321 6.64 -16.05 -4.85
CA ALA A 321 5.18 -16.08 -4.87
C ALA A 321 4.60 -16.75 -3.60
N GLY A 322 5.23 -17.84 -3.16
CA GLY A 322 4.92 -18.49 -1.89
C GLY A 322 5.09 -17.54 -0.70
N VAL A 323 6.21 -16.79 -0.64
CA VAL A 323 6.39 -15.74 0.40
C VAL A 323 5.24 -14.75 0.34
N GLY A 324 4.92 -14.22 -0.84
CA GLY A 324 3.86 -13.22 -0.99
C GLY A 324 2.50 -13.69 -0.52
N TYR A 325 2.13 -14.94 -0.83
CA TYR A 325 0.89 -15.54 -0.33
C TYR A 325 0.88 -15.60 1.20
N TRP A 326 1.89 -16.21 1.82
CA TRP A 326 1.89 -16.39 3.27
C TRP A 326 2.06 -15.09 4.04
N LEU A 327 2.83 -14.15 3.51
CA LEU A 327 2.99 -12.83 4.11
C LEU A 327 1.66 -12.10 4.16
N GLN A 328 0.88 -12.12 3.07
CA GLN A 328 -0.47 -11.55 3.08
C GLN A 328 -1.38 -12.22 4.13
N GLN A 329 -1.33 -13.55 4.25
CA GLN A 329 -2.15 -14.24 5.27
C GLN A 329 -1.72 -13.83 6.69
N ARG A 330 -0.41 -13.72 6.94
CA ARG A 330 0.15 -13.27 8.23
C ARG A 330 -0.23 -11.83 8.54
N ASP A 331 -0.17 -10.95 7.55
CA ASP A 331 -0.57 -9.53 7.66
C ASP A 331 -2.08 -9.39 7.97
N HIS A 332 -2.90 -10.39 7.59
CA HIS A 332 -4.31 -10.50 7.96
C HIS A 332 -4.57 -11.32 9.24
N GLY A 333 -3.54 -11.59 10.04
CA GLY A 333 -3.66 -12.16 11.39
C GLY A 333 -3.57 -13.69 11.46
N LEU A 334 -3.24 -14.38 10.36
CA LEU A 334 -2.93 -15.81 10.43
C LEU A 334 -1.68 -16.02 11.31
N SER A 335 -1.70 -17.02 12.19
CA SER A 335 -0.55 -17.28 13.07
C SER A 335 0.55 -18.08 12.38
N ALA A 336 1.80 -18.00 12.85
CA ALA A 336 2.87 -18.88 12.40
C ALA A 336 2.52 -20.38 12.62
N GLY A 337 1.76 -20.68 13.68
CA GLY A 337 1.17 -21.99 13.97
C GLY A 337 0.31 -22.52 12.82
N ASP A 338 -0.58 -21.68 12.30
CA ASP A 338 -1.49 -22.06 11.22
C ASP A 338 -0.76 -22.25 9.89
N VAL A 339 0.28 -21.45 9.64
CA VAL A 339 1.18 -21.66 8.48
C VAL A 339 1.90 -22.99 8.61
N ALA A 340 2.48 -23.30 9.78
CA ALA A 340 3.16 -24.57 10.04
C ALA A 340 2.21 -25.77 9.91
N ASN A 341 0.97 -25.65 10.41
CA ASN A 341 -0.07 -26.65 10.23
C ASN A 341 -0.34 -26.91 8.74
N SER A 342 -0.43 -25.84 7.95
CA SER A 342 -0.66 -25.92 6.50
C SER A 342 0.52 -26.58 5.77
N PHE A 343 1.76 -26.30 6.19
CA PHE A 343 2.95 -26.93 5.64
C PHE A 343 2.99 -28.42 5.94
N VAL A 344 2.77 -28.82 7.19
CA VAL A 344 2.74 -30.24 7.59
C VAL A 344 1.63 -31.01 6.87
N ALA A 345 0.48 -30.36 6.63
CA ALA A 345 -0.62 -30.94 5.87
C ALA A 345 -0.38 -31.01 4.35
N SER A 346 0.64 -30.32 3.82
CA SER A 346 0.92 -30.27 2.39
C SER A 346 1.43 -31.59 1.83
N GLY A 347 1.15 -31.85 0.55
CA GLY A 347 1.67 -33.03 -0.15
C GLY A 347 3.20 -33.06 -0.26
N GLU A 348 3.85 -31.88 -0.33
CA GLU A 348 5.31 -31.76 -0.34
C GLU A 348 5.90 -32.26 0.99
N PHE A 349 5.36 -31.80 2.12
CA PHE A 349 5.81 -32.23 3.43
C PHE A 349 5.56 -33.72 3.68
N GLN A 350 4.38 -34.22 3.34
CA GLN A 350 4.05 -35.64 3.47
C GLN A 350 4.95 -36.54 2.62
N THR A 351 5.42 -36.05 1.47
CA THR A 351 6.38 -36.77 0.62
C THR A 351 7.78 -36.77 1.23
N MET A 352 8.21 -35.66 1.82
CA MET A 352 9.53 -35.50 2.41
C MET A 352 9.70 -36.22 3.75
N TYR A 353 8.70 -36.11 4.64
CA TYR A 353 8.74 -36.64 6.01
C TYR A 353 8.01 -37.98 6.17
N GLY A 354 7.19 -38.37 5.19
CA GLY A 354 6.38 -39.57 5.23
C GLY A 354 5.05 -39.35 5.98
N ALA A 355 3.93 -39.66 5.32
CA ALA A 355 2.56 -39.42 5.82
C ALA A 355 2.21 -40.09 7.17
N ALA A 356 3.03 -41.03 7.66
CA ALA A 356 2.84 -41.72 8.95
C ALA A 356 4.17 -42.05 9.65
N ALA A 357 5.19 -41.20 9.48
CA ALA A 357 6.45 -41.39 10.20
C ALA A 357 6.22 -41.38 11.72
N ASP A 358 6.88 -42.29 12.43
CA ASP A 358 6.92 -42.22 13.89
C ASP A 358 7.74 -41.00 14.35
N ASN A 359 7.60 -40.61 15.62
CA ASN A 359 8.28 -39.42 16.16
C ASN A 359 9.79 -39.47 15.96
N ALA A 360 10.40 -40.67 16.04
CA ALA A 360 11.83 -40.81 15.89
C ALA A 360 12.30 -40.59 14.44
N THR A 361 11.56 -41.11 13.47
CA THR A 361 11.84 -40.90 12.05
C THR A 361 11.65 -39.43 11.68
N PHE A 362 10.54 -38.83 12.14
CA PHE A 362 10.26 -37.41 11.94
C PHE A 362 11.38 -36.52 12.49
N LEU A 363 11.78 -36.71 13.75
CA LEU A 363 12.81 -35.89 14.40
C LEU A 363 14.17 -36.02 13.72
N ASN A 364 14.57 -37.23 13.30
CA ASN A 364 15.83 -37.39 12.55
C ASN A 364 15.85 -36.56 11.26
N LEU A 365 14.72 -36.52 10.53
CA LEU A 365 14.58 -35.71 9.32
C LEU A 365 14.58 -34.21 9.64
N VAL A 366 13.89 -33.78 10.69
CA VAL A 366 13.90 -32.37 11.12
C VAL A 366 15.32 -31.91 11.48
N TYR A 367 16.05 -32.68 12.29
CA TYR A 367 17.44 -32.36 12.61
C TYR A 367 18.32 -32.27 11.36
N ALA A 368 18.15 -33.22 10.43
CA ALA A 368 18.92 -33.25 9.20
C ALA A 368 18.62 -32.07 8.27
N HIS A 369 17.34 -31.77 8.01
CA HIS A 369 16.94 -30.70 7.09
C HIS A 369 17.10 -29.31 7.68
N VAL A 370 16.73 -29.11 8.95
CA VAL A 370 16.78 -27.76 9.55
C VAL A 370 18.20 -27.41 9.97
N LEU A 371 18.90 -28.34 10.65
CA LEU A 371 20.18 -28.06 11.31
C LEU A 371 21.40 -28.66 10.59
N GLY A 372 21.20 -29.47 9.56
CA GLY A 372 22.30 -30.10 8.80
C GLY A 372 23.08 -31.14 9.60
N ARG A 373 22.52 -31.67 10.69
CA ARG A 373 23.21 -32.64 11.58
C ARG A 373 22.25 -33.66 12.17
N ALA A 374 22.79 -34.76 12.68
CA ALA A 374 22.01 -35.71 13.47
C ALA A 374 21.71 -35.16 14.89
N PRO A 375 20.61 -35.58 15.53
CA PRO A 375 20.37 -35.28 16.93
C PRO A 375 21.42 -35.97 17.81
N ASP A 376 21.81 -35.31 18.91
CA ASP A 376 22.42 -36.03 20.02
C ASP A 376 21.37 -36.83 20.79
N GLN A 377 21.81 -37.88 21.50
CA GLN A 377 20.89 -38.80 22.17
C GLN A 377 19.99 -38.09 23.20
N ALA A 378 20.55 -37.13 23.97
CA ALA A 378 19.79 -36.45 25.00
C ALA A 378 18.73 -35.52 24.41
N GLY A 379 19.08 -34.77 23.35
CA GLY A 379 18.14 -33.95 22.59
C GLY A 379 17.04 -34.79 21.95
N MET A 380 17.38 -35.94 21.35
CA MET A 380 16.40 -36.86 20.77
C MET A 380 15.40 -37.38 21.81
N ASP A 381 15.90 -37.86 22.95
CA ASP A 381 15.08 -38.42 24.03
C ASP A 381 14.14 -37.35 24.61
N TRP A 382 14.63 -36.11 24.73
CA TRP A 382 13.83 -34.98 25.19
C TRP A 382 12.67 -34.67 24.22
N TRP A 383 12.94 -34.53 22.92
CA TRP A 383 11.90 -34.26 21.93
C TRP A 383 10.86 -35.38 21.82
N ILE A 384 11.30 -36.65 21.88
CA ILE A 384 10.37 -37.79 21.93
C ILE A 384 9.48 -37.68 23.18
N ASN A 385 10.07 -37.36 24.32
CA ASN A 385 9.31 -37.21 25.56
C ASN A 385 8.27 -36.09 25.48
N GLU A 386 8.63 -34.94 24.91
CA GLU A 386 7.70 -33.85 24.66
C GLU A 386 6.57 -34.32 23.71
N MET A 387 6.88 -34.84 22.52
CA MET A 387 5.86 -35.26 21.56
C MET A 387 4.95 -36.41 22.06
N SER A 388 5.42 -37.24 23.00
CA SER A 388 4.65 -38.38 23.54
C SER A 388 3.94 -38.10 24.86
N SER A 389 4.48 -37.23 25.71
CA SER A 389 3.99 -36.99 27.09
C SER A 389 3.39 -35.59 27.27
N HIS A 390 3.79 -34.62 26.45
CA HIS A 390 3.37 -33.22 26.48
C HIS A 390 2.98 -32.80 25.06
N PRO A 391 1.74 -33.06 24.59
CA PRO A 391 1.39 -33.33 23.18
C PRO A 391 1.78 -32.23 22.17
N LEU A 392 3.09 -32.05 21.94
CA LEU A 392 3.67 -31.18 20.94
C LEU A 392 3.43 -31.84 19.60
N THR A 393 2.74 -31.12 18.73
CA THR A 393 2.43 -31.58 17.38
C THR A 393 3.65 -31.36 16.47
N GLN A 394 3.72 -32.10 15.35
CA GLN A 394 4.77 -31.89 14.34
C GLN A 394 4.90 -30.41 13.90
N PRO A 395 3.80 -29.66 13.66
CA PRO A 395 3.86 -28.21 13.40
C PRO A 395 4.56 -27.40 14.51
N GLN A 396 4.31 -27.73 15.78
CA GLN A 396 4.92 -27.02 16.91
C GLN A 396 6.42 -27.34 17.05
N VAL A 397 6.80 -28.60 16.80
CA VAL A 397 8.22 -28.98 16.73
C VAL A 397 8.90 -28.24 15.58
N LEU A 398 8.28 -28.22 14.40
CA LEU A 398 8.83 -27.54 13.23
C LEU A 398 9.08 -26.05 13.48
N LEU A 399 8.12 -25.34 14.09
CA LEU A 399 8.30 -23.94 14.50
C LEU A 399 9.44 -23.78 15.51
N SER A 400 9.53 -24.67 16.50
CA SER A 400 10.59 -24.60 17.51
C SER A 400 11.99 -24.76 16.90
N PHE A 401 12.12 -25.58 15.85
CA PHE A 401 13.37 -25.72 15.09
C PHE A 401 13.61 -24.51 14.17
N ALA A 402 12.57 -24.02 13.49
CA ALA A 402 12.64 -22.84 12.65
C ALA A 402 13.18 -21.63 13.41
N ASP A 403 12.69 -21.41 14.63
CA ASP A 403 13.04 -20.27 15.50
C ASP A 403 14.25 -20.54 16.41
N SER A 404 14.89 -21.71 16.28
CA SER A 404 16.08 -22.03 17.07
C SER A 404 17.24 -21.07 16.75
N ALA A 405 18.01 -20.69 17.77
CA ALA A 405 19.19 -19.84 17.58
C ALA A 405 20.19 -20.41 16.56
N GLU A 406 20.26 -21.74 16.44
CA GLU A 406 21.07 -22.43 15.44
C GLU A 406 20.53 -22.17 14.02
N ASN A 407 19.23 -22.36 13.78
CA ASN A 407 18.64 -22.11 12.47
C ASN A 407 18.61 -20.63 12.08
N ILE A 408 18.38 -19.73 13.04
CA ILE A 408 18.53 -18.27 12.83
C ILE A 408 19.95 -17.96 12.34
N SER A 409 20.96 -18.56 12.97
CA SER A 409 22.37 -18.35 12.55
C SER A 409 22.64 -18.92 11.16
N LEU A 410 22.06 -20.07 10.81
CA LEU A 410 22.22 -20.72 9.50
C LEU A 410 21.57 -19.90 8.36
N THR A 411 20.43 -19.25 8.63
CA THR A 411 19.65 -18.50 7.63
C THR A 411 19.91 -17.00 7.60
N ALA A 412 20.74 -16.48 8.53
CA ALA A 412 21.00 -15.05 8.68
C ALA A 412 21.53 -14.39 7.39
N SER A 413 22.45 -15.04 6.67
CA SER A 413 23.01 -14.47 5.44
C SER A 413 21.99 -14.38 4.30
N GLN A 414 21.01 -15.29 4.27
CA GLN A 414 19.96 -15.34 3.25
C GLN A 414 18.86 -14.31 3.50
N THR A 415 18.70 -13.88 4.75
CA THR A 415 17.64 -12.94 5.19
C THR A 415 18.16 -11.55 5.55
N ALA A 416 19.49 -11.35 5.58
CA ALA A 416 20.13 -10.09 5.95
C ALA A 416 19.70 -8.88 5.10
N GLY A 417 19.31 -9.11 3.84
CA GLY A 417 18.82 -8.08 2.92
C GLY A 417 17.29 -7.92 2.92
N GLY A 418 16.57 -8.50 3.88
CA GLY A 418 15.13 -8.73 3.75
C GLY A 418 14.80 -9.93 2.87
N VAL A 419 13.51 -10.20 2.70
CA VAL A 419 13.01 -11.35 1.93
C VAL A 419 12.25 -10.84 0.71
N TRP A 420 12.73 -11.21 -0.47
CA TRP A 420 12.07 -10.89 -1.73
C TRP A 420 10.78 -11.69 -1.90
N TYR A 421 9.74 -11.03 -2.39
CA TYR A 421 8.46 -11.64 -2.67
C TYR A 421 7.75 -10.97 -3.85
N VAL A 422 6.78 -11.68 -4.43
CA VAL A 422 5.83 -11.11 -5.37
C VAL A 422 4.54 -10.84 -4.58
N PRO A 423 4.07 -9.58 -4.47
CA PRO A 423 2.84 -9.29 -3.74
C PRO A 423 1.66 -10.10 -4.28
N PHE A 424 0.92 -10.75 -3.38
CA PHE A 424 -0.20 -11.59 -3.76
C PHE A 424 -1.47 -10.74 -4.00
N SER A 425 -2.00 -10.76 -5.22
CA SER A 425 -3.31 -10.21 -5.55
C SER A 425 -4.34 -11.35 -5.58
N ALA A 426 -5.35 -11.29 -4.71
CA ALA A 426 -6.43 -12.28 -4.63
C ALA A 426 -7.44 -12.13 -5.77
#